data_AF-A0A2V5KYP5-F1
#
_entry.id   AF-A0A2V5KYP5-F1
#
_cell.length_a   1.000
_cell.length_b   1.000
_cell.length_c   1.000
_cell.angle_alpha   90.00
_cell.angle_beta   90.00
_cell.angle_gamma   90.00
#
_symmetry.space_group_name_H-M   'P 1'
#
loop_
_entity.id
_entity.type
_entity.pdbx_description
1 polymer ?
#
loop_
_entity_poly.entity_id
_entity_poly.type
_entity_poly.pdbx_seq_one_letter_code
_entity_poly.pdbx_strand_id
1 'polypeptide(L)'
;MRNLTVYVLFTVSIQSLCYADVTKFPAEDRKTLLDATRFQEIHATANLPSAILALCDGGGDGKLAEPGQKWNATDAITDPTLPGKRLIWAAVGGEYYVVHYERGGIDHSFHMLIAKLTKNDAEPKLVWRAVGGPFKDYAAFLDALRNGKLHDRLDNPH
;
A
#
# COMPACT_ATOMS: atom_id res chain seq x y z
N MET A 1 -5.20 9.93 -64.25
CA MET A 1 -4.42 10.10 -63.01
C MET A 1 -5.40 9.98 -61.85
N ARG A 2 -5.33 8.91 -61.06
CA ARG A 2 -6.37 8.49 -60.12
C ARG A 2 -5.94 8.85 -58.70
N ASN A 3 -6.65 9.78 -58.07
CA ASN A 3 -6.36 10.27 -56.72
C ASN A 3 -6.76 9.20 -55.69
N LEU A 4 -5.81 8.74 -54.88
CA LEU A 4 -6.02 7.76 -53.82
C LEU A 4 -6.23 8.51 -52.50
N THR A 5 -7.47 8.61 -52.04
CA THR A 5 -7.81 9.20 -50.74
C THR A 5 -7.57 8.16 -49.64
N VAL A 6 -6.60 8.41 -48.77
CA VAL A 6 -6.30 7.58 -47.60
C VAL A 6 -7.09 8.09 -46.41
N TYR A 7 -8.02 7.28 -45.89
CA TYR A 7 -8.70 7.55 -44.62
C TYR A 7 -7.86 7.01 -43.47
N VAL A 8 -7.35 7.93 -42.63
CA VAL A 8 -6.69 7.57 -41.36
C VAL A 8 -7.78 7.35 -40.31
N LEU A 9 -7.97 6.09 -39.91
CA LEU A 9 -8.81 5.72 -38.77
C LEU A 9 -8.04 6.02 -37.48
N PHE A 10 -8.50 7.02 -36.72
CA PHE A 10 -8.06 7.23 -35.34
C PHE A 10 -8.74 6.19 -34.44
N THR A 11 -7.99 5.18 -34.01
CA THR A 11 -8.42 4.29 -32.94
C THR A 11 -8.27 5.00 -31.61
N VAL A 12 -9.39 5.51 -31.07
CA VAL A 12 -9.43 5.99 -29.68
C VAL A 12 -9.43 4.77 -28.78
N SER A 13 -8.25 4.39 -28.29
CA SER A 13 -8.12 3.45 -27.17
C SER A 13 -8.63 4.15 -25.92
N ILE A 14 -9.93 3.98 -25.62
CA ILE A 14 -10.45 4.26 -24.29
C ILE A 14 -9.81 3.23 -23.36
N GLN A 15 -8.66 3.59 -22.78
CA GLN A 15 -8.15 2.87 -21.63
C GLN A 15 -9.21 3.05 -20.55
N SER A 16 -10.01 2.01 -20.32
CA SER A 16 -10.87 1.91 -19.14
C SER A 16 -9.98 2.14 -17.93
N LEU A 17 -10.00 3.35 -17.40
CA LEU A 17 -9.58 3.63 -16.04
C LEU A 17 -10.60 2.89 -15.17
N CYS A 18 -10.35 1.60 -14.92
CA CYS A 18 -11.06 0.85 -13.91
C CYS A 18 -10.77 1.55 -12.58
N TYR A 19 -11.65 2.47 -12.18
CA TYR A 19 -11.73 2.94 -10.81
C TYR A 19 -11.97 1.70 -9.95
N ALA A 20 -10.95 1.30 -9.21
CA ALA A 20 -11.05 0.19 -8.28
C ALA A 20 -11.76 0.72 -7.04
N ASP A 21 -12.92 0.15 -6.75
CA ASP A 21 -13.76 0.63 -5.66
C ASP A 21 -13.18 0.19 -4.31
N VAL A 22 -13.03 1.12 -3.37
CA VAL A 22 -12.65 0.86 -1.98
C VAL A 22 -13.92 0.46 -1.24
N THR A 23 -14.16 -0.85 -1.17
CA THR A 23 -15.49 -1.39 -0.79
C THR A 23 -15.61 -1.77 0.67
N LYS A 24 -14.47 -2.01 1.36
CA LYS A 24 -14.42 -2.55 2.72
C LYS A 24 -13.85 -1.57 3.75
N PHE A 25 -13.41 -0.36 3.36
CA PHE A 25 -12.84 0.62 4.30
C PHE A 25 -13.94 1.34 5.10
N PRO A 26 -14.01 1.24 6.44
CA PRO A 26 -15.06 1.91 7.19
C PRO A 26 -15.04 3.44 7.02
N ALA A 27 -16.21 4.04 6.81
CA ALA A 27 -16.34 5.45 6.44
C ALA A 27 -15.77 6.42 7.50
N GLU A 28 -15.96 6.14 8.79
CA GLU A 28 -15.44 6.98 9.88
C GLU A 28 -13.92 6.91 10.01
N ASP A 29 -13.34 5.72 9.82
CA ASP A 29 -11.89 5.55 9.78
C ASP A 29 -11.33 6.29 8.55
N ARG A 30 -11.93 6.09 7.37
CA ARG A 30 -11.55 6.80 6.14
C ARG A 30 -11.59 8.32 6.33
N LYS A 31 -12.64 8.86 6.93
CA LYS A 31 -12.77 10.29 7.22
C LYS A 31 -11.65 10.79 8.13
N THR A 32 -11.28 10.00 9.14
CA THR A 32 -10.19 10.33 10.07
C THR A 32 -8.84 10.39 9.34
N LEU A 33 -8.54 9.42 8.47
CA LEU A 33 -7.29 9.44 7.68
C LEU A 33 -7.24 10.61 6.69
N LEU A 34 -8.38 11.06 6.17
CA LEU A 34 -8.41 12.18 5.22
C LEU A 34 -8.05 13.54 5.85
N ASP A 35 -8.05 13.64 7.19
CA ASP A 35 -7.53 14.79 7.92
C ASP A 35 -6.00 14.71 8.09
N ALA A 36 -5.30 15.09 7.01
CA ALA A 36 -3.86 14.93 6.88
C ALA A 36 -3.04 15.63 7.98
N THR A 37 -3.57 16.71 8.58
CA THR A 37 -2.87 17.52 9.58
C THR A 37 -2.57 16.76 10.87
N ARG A 38 -3.23 15.62 11.07
CA ARG A 38 -3.13 14.79 12.27
C ARG A 38 -2.11 13.66 12.15
N PHE A 39 -1.46 13.51 10.99
CA PHE A 39 -0.57 12.39 10.71
C PHE A 39 0.86 12.87 10.52
N GLN A 40 1.78 12.21 11.22
CA GLN A 40 3.22 12.41 11.08
C GLN A 40 3.83 11.21 10.37
N GLU A 41 4.60 11.46 9.31
CA GLU A 41 5.31 10.41 8.60
C GLU A 41 6.51 9.87 9.37
N ILE A 42 6.74 8.58 9.16
CA ILE A 42 7.80 7.75 9.73
C ILE A 42 8.45 7.01 8.58
N HIS A 43 9.78 7.10 8.47
CA HIS A 43 10.57 6.48 7.41
C HIS A 43 11.57 5.44 7.95
N ALA A 44 11.25 4.82 9.08
CA ALA A 44 12.05 3.75 9.68
C ALA A 44 11.18 2.73 10.42
N THR A 45 11.48 1.45 10.27
CA THR A 45 10.75 0.37 10.93
C THR A 45 10.93 0.40 12.44
N ALA A 46 12.10 0.83 12.93
CA ALA A 46 12.40 1.00 14.35
C ALA A 46 11.49 2.00 15.08
N ASN A 47 10.81 2.88 14.33
CA ASN A 47 9.86 3.86 14.86
C ASN A 47 8.40 3.37 14.84
N LEU A 48 8.16 2.12 14.41
CA LEU A 48 6.85 1.48 14.47
C LEU A 48 6.80 0.47 15.63
N PRO A 49 5.65 0.33 16.31
CA PRO A 49 5.47 -0.74 17.28
C PRO A 49 5.65 -2.11 16.61
N SER A 50 6.34 -3.04 17.27
CA SER A 50 6.59 -4.40 16.76
C SER A 50 5.29 -5.13 16.39
N ALA A 51 4.21 -4.89 17.13
CA ALA A 51 2.91 -5.49 16.84
C ALA A 51 2.30 -4.97 15.51
N ILE A 52 2.57 -3.71 15.14
CA ILE A 52 2.16 -3.15 13.84
C ILE A 52 2.98 -3.77 12.70
N LEU A 53 4.29 -3.95 12.91
CA LEU A 53 5.16 -4.64 11.94
C LEU A 53 4.71 -6.09 11.72
N ALA A 54 4.32 -6.81 12.79
CA ALA A 54 3.80 -8.17 12.70
C ALA A 54 2.54 -8.28 11.83
N LEU A 55 1.67 -7.25 11.83
CA LEU A 55 0.53 -7.22 10.92
C LEU A 55 0.96 -7.13 9.44
N CYS A 56 2.02 -6.39 9.12
CA CYS A 56 2.50 -6.24 7.74
C CYS A 56 3.04 -7.56 7.16
N ASP A 57 3.50 -8.43 8.05
CA ASP A 57 4.05 -9.71 7.70
C ASP A 57 2.98 -10.79 7.49
N GLY A 58 1.93 -10.80 8.33
CA GLY A 58 0.76 -11.67 8.16
C GLY A 58 1.01 -13.17 8.36
N GLY A 59 2.01 -13.52 9.18
CA GLY A 59 2.24 -14.89 9.67
C GLY A 59 3.60 -15.50 9.30
N GLY A 60 4.51 -14.72 8.71
CA GLY A 60 5.91 -15.07 8.45
C GLY A 60 6.84 -14.71 9.62
N ASP A 61 8.04 -14.19 9.33
CA ASP A 61 9.08 -13.89 10.34
C ASP A 61 9.01 -12.45 10.91
N GLY A 62 7.99 -11.68 10.56
CA GLY A 62 7.77 -10.31 11.00
C GLY A 62 8.71 -9.28 10.37
N LYS A 63 9.58 -9.66 9.42
CA LYS A 63 10.64 -8.77 8.95
C LYS A 63 10.18 -7.92 7.78
N LEU A 64 10.27 -6.62 8.00
CA LEU A 64 10.16 -5.60 6.98
C LEU A 64 11.55 -4.95 6.85
N ALA A 65 12.13 -4.95 5.66
CA ALA A 65 13.39 -4.23 5.44
C ALA A 65 13.18 -2.72 5.63
N GLU A 66 14.21 -2.03 6.12
CA GLU A 66 14.22 -0.56 6.19
C GLU A 66 14.17 0.06 4.78
N PRO A 67 13.61 1.27 4.62
CA PRO A 67 13.62 1.96 3.33
C PRO A 67 15.03 2.05 2.74
N GLY A 68 15.16 1.70 1.46
CA GLY A 68 16.43 1.70 0.74
C GLY A 68 17.37 0.52 1.01
N GLN A 69 17.08 -0.34 1.99
CA GLN A 69 17.89 -1.54 2.25
C GLN A 69 17.62 -2.67 1.25
N LYS A 70 18.52 -3.66 1.23
CA LYS A 70 18.38 -4.88 0.44
C LYS A 70 17.23 -5.74 0.97
N TRP A 71 16.51 -6.36 0.05
CA TRP A 71 15.35 -7.20 0.31
C TRP A 71 15.10 -8.06 -0.94
N ASN A 72 14.30 -9.11 -0.80
CA ASN A 72 13.93 -10.02 -1.89
C ASN A 72 12.69 -9.49 -2.63
N ALA A 73 12.92 -8.78 -3.74
CA ALA A 73 11.85 -8.15 -4.53
C ALA A 73 11.15 -9.11 -5.53
N THR A 74 11.69 -10.30 -5.74
CA THR A 74 11.20 -11.29 -6.73
C THR A 74 11.05 -12.66 -6.07
N ASP A 75 10.33 -13.57 -6.73
CA ASP A 75 10.23 -14.99 -6.36
C ASP A 75 11.55 -15.77 -6.55
N ALA A 76 12.46 -15.29 -7.39
CA ALA A 76 13.82 -15.82 -7.51
C ALA A 76 14.71 -15.44 -6.31
N ILE A 77 14.54 -16.14 -5.17
CA ILE A 77 15.29 -15.89 -3.93
C ILE A 77 16.75 -16.35 -4.06
N THR A 78 17.69 -15.42 -3.93
CA THR A 78 19.15 -15.69 -3.97
C THR A 78 19.81 -15.59 -2.59
N ASP A 79 19.26 -14.76 -1.70
CA ASP A 79 19.66 -14.67 -0.30
C ASP A 79 18.42 -14.86 0.59
N PRO A 80 18.22 -16.05 1.18
CA PRO A 80 17.05 -16.33 2.00
C PRO A 80 17.08 -15.62 3.37
N THR A 81 18.16 -14.92 3.71
CA THR A 81 18.24 -14.15 4.97
C THR A 81 17.63 -12.77 4.85
N LEU A 82 17.42 -12.28 3.62
CA LEU A 82 16.81 -10.98 3.35
C LEU A 82 15.27 -11.02 3.48
N PRO A 83 14.64 -9.97 4.01
CA PRO A 83 13.18 -9.86 4.05
C PRO A 83 12.54 -9.90 2.66
N GLY A 84 11.35 -10.49 2.53
CA GLY A 84 10.55 -10.48 1.29
C GLY A 84 9.71 -9.22 1.10
N LYS A 85 9.77 -8.29 2.05
CA LYS A 85 9.01 -7.03 2.07
C LYS A 85 9.92 -5.88 2.50
N ARG A 86 9.62 -4.66 2.05
CA ARG A 86 10.36 -3.45 2.46
C ARG A 86 9.40 -2.30 2.77
N LEU A 87 9.69 -1.57 3.85
CA LEU A 87 8.97 -0.36 4.20
C LEU A 87 9.24 0.71 3.13
N ILE A 88 8.20 1.40 2.70
CA ILE A 88 8.32 2.60 1.87
C ILE A 88 8.20 3.82 2.78
N TRP A 89 7.08 3.93 3.49
CA TRP A 89 6.85 4.92 4.55
C TRP A 89 5.75 4.42 5.46
N ALA A 90 5.63 5.02 6.64
CA ALA A 90 4.47 4.90 7.51
C ALA A 90 4.03 6.27 8.00
N ALA A 91 2.84 6.36 8.58
CA ALA A 91 2.35 7.55 9.22
C ALA A 91 1.58 7.18 10.49
N VAL A 92 1.71 8.00 11.54
CA VAL A 92 1.02 7.84 12.81
C VAL A 92 0.16 9.06 13.10
N GLY A 93 -1.07 8.83 13.56
CA GLY A 93 -2.00 9.89 13.93
C GLY A 93 -2.98 9.44 15.02
N GLY A 94 -2.76 9.89 16.26
CA GLY A 94 -3.51 9.39 17.41
C GLY A 94 -3.27 7.90 17.64
N GLU A 95 -4.33 7.09 17.55
CA GLU A 95 -4.25 5.62 17.66
C GLU A 95 -3.98 4.92 16.31
N TYR A 96 -3.99 5.67 15.19
CA TYR A 96 -3.88 5.10 13.85
C TYR A 96 -2.43 4.97 13.39
N TYR A 97 -2.15 3.84 12.76
CA TYR A 97 -0.93 3.55 12.04
C TYR A 97 -1.30 3.23 10.59
N VAL A 98 -0.68 3.93 9.66
CA VAL A 98 -0.80 3.71 8.22
C VAL A 98 0.56 3.30 7.71
N VAL A 99 0.68 2.09 7.16
CA VAL A 99 1.94 1.54 6.69
C VAL A 99 1.84 1.28 5.21
N HIS A 100 2.80 1.83 4.46
CA HIS A 100 2.99 1.53 3.05
C HIS A 100 4.27 0.71 2.86
N TYR A 101 4.13 -0.45 2.23
CA TYR A 101 5.25 -1.34 1.99
C TYR A 101 5.13 -2.03 0.64
N GLU A 102 6.25 -2.47 0.13
CA GLU A 102 6.34 -3.32 -1.05
C GLU A 102 6.57 -4.78 -0.66
N ARG A 103 6.07 -5.69 -1.50
CA ARG A 103 6.20 -7.14 -1.34
C ARG A 103 6.70 -7.73 -2.66
N GLY A 104 7.72 -8.56 -2.54
CA GLY A 104 8.26 -9.33 -3.65
C GLY A 104 7.47 -10.61 -3.87
N GLY A 105 7.78 -11.29 -4.97
CA GLY A 105 7.09 -12.51 -5.38
C GLY A 105 7.08 -12.60 -6.90
N ILE A 106 6.16 -13.39 -7.44
CA ILE A 106 5.92 -13.48 -8.89
C ILE A 106 5.56 -12.09 -9.42
N ASP A 107 4.68 -11.40 -8.69
CA ASP A 107 4.38 -9.99 -8.89
C ASP A 107 4.97 -9.14 -7.78
N HIS A 108 5.66 -8.06 -8.16
CA HIS A 108 6.04 -7.00 -7.24
C HIS A 108 4.82 -6.11 -6.99
N SER A 109 4.38 -6.02 -5.73
CA SER A 109 3.15 -5.34 -5.33
C SER A 109 3.34 -4.34 -4.19
N PHE A 110 2.49 -3.31 -4.14
CA PHE A 110 2.52 -2.25 -3.14
C PHE A 110 1.27 -2.29 -2.27
N HIS A 111 1.46 -2.29 -0.96
CA HIS A 111 0.42 -2.59 0.02
C HIS A 111 0.22 -1.42 0.97
N MET A 112 -1.03 -1.18 1.33
CA MET A 112 -1.46 -0.30 2.40
C MET A 112 -1.99 -1.15 3.55
N LEU A 113 -1.55 -0.86 4.76
CA LEU A 113 -2.09 -1.41 6.00
C LEU A 113 -2.49 -0.29 6.93
N ILE A 114 -3.75 -0.33 7.41
CA ILE A 114 -4.27 0.63 8.38
C ILE A 114 -4.65 -0.18 9.61
N ALA A 115 -4.08 0.18 10.75
CA ALA A 115 -4.36 -0.45 12.03
C ALA A 115 -4.51 0.60 13.14
N LYS A 116 -5.19 0.21 14.21
CA LYS A 116 -5.25 0.96 15.46
C LYS A 116 -4.48 0.24 16.54
N LEU A 117 -3.77 1.00 17.36
CA LEU A 117 -3.15 0.48 18.58
C LEU A 117 -3.10 1.60 19.62
N THR A 118 -3.82 1.43 20.72
CA THR A 118 -3.70 2.33 21.87
C THR A 118 -2.64 1.81 22.85
N LYS A 119 -2.20 2.67 23.78
CA LYS A 119 -1.23 2.28 24.83
C LYS A 119 -1.73 1.17 25.76
N ASN A 120 -3.04 0.99 25.85
CA ASN A 120 -3.67 0.02 26.76
C ASN A 120 -4.04 -1.28 26.06
N ASP A 121 -3.94 -1.34 24.73
CA ASP A 121 -4.29 -2.53 23.98
C ASP A 121 -3.13 -3.52 23.98
N ALA A 122 -3.44 -4.81 24.21
CA ALA A 122 -2.46 -5.88 24.10
C ALA A 122 -2.08 -6.17 22.64
N GLU A 123 -3.01 -5.96 21.70
CA GLU A 123 -2.84 -6.29 20.29
C GLU A 123 -3.42 -5.19 19.38
N PRO A 124 -2.82 -4.93 18.21
CA PRO A 124 -3.33 -3.96 17.27
C PRO A 124 -4.57 -4.48 16.56
N LYS A 125 -5.56 -3.60 16.38
CA LYS A 125 -6.74 -3.89 15.58
C LYS A 125 -6.49 -3.51 14.12
N LEU A 126 -6.51 -4.50 13.23
CA LEU A 126 -6.51 -4.25 11.79
C LEU A 126 -7.82 -3.53 11.40
N VAL A 127 -7.69 -2.37 10.74
CA VAL A 127 -8.84 -1.59 10.25
C VAL A 127 -9.09 -1.88 8.78
N TRP A 128 -8.03 -1.85 7.97
CA TRP A 128 -8.17 -1.97 6.51
C TRP A 128 -6.85 -2.37 5.86
N ARG A 129 -6.94 -3.02 4.70
CA ARG A 129 -5.80 -3.29 3.80
C ARG A 129 -6.21 -3.04 2.36
N ALA A 130 -5.24 -2.63 1.55
CA ALA A 130 -5.41 -2.52 0.12
C ALA A 130 -4.09 -2.70 -0.62
N VAL A 131 -4.18 -3.04 -1.90
CA VAL A 131 -3.09 -2.95 -2.87
C VAL A 131 -3.24 -1.66 -3.66
N GLY A 132 -2.12 -1.02 -4.00
CA GLY A 132 -2.09 0.23 -4.76
C GLY A 132 -0.82 0.38 -5.59
N GLY A 133 -0.46 1.62 -5.90
CA GLY A 133 0.80 1.98 -6.53
C GLY A 133 1.90 2.32 -5.52
N PRO A 134 3.12 2.60 -6.00
CA PRO A 134 4.23 3.08 -5.18
C PRO A 134 4.01 4.53 -4.76
N PHE A 135 3.20 4.76 -3.73
CA PHE A 135 2.95 6.10 -3.22
C PHE A 135 4.18 6.60 -2.50
N LYS A 136 4.69 7.76 -2.90
CA LYS A 136 5.93 8.30 -2.33
C LYS A 136 5.78 8.79 -0.89
N ASP A 137 4.57 9.16 -0.47
CA ASP A 137 4.27 9.81 0.80
C ASP A 137 2.78 9.62 1.18
N TYR A 138 2.41 10.06 2.38
CA TYR A 138 1.06 9.99 2.90
C TYR A 138 0.07 10.79 2.05
N ALA A 139 0.49 11.96 1.54
CA ALA A 139 -0.34 12.80 0.69
C ALA A 139 -0.72 12.10 -0.63
N ALA A 140 0.21 11.40 -1.26
CA ALA A 140 -0.03 10.60 -2.46
C ALA A 140 -0.99 9.43 -2.17
N PHE A 141 -0.90 8.80 -1.00
CA PHE A 141 -1.90 7.83 -0.56
C PHE A 141 -3.30 8.45 -0.41
N LEU A 142 -3.40 9.63 0.21
CA LEU A 142 -4.69 10.31 0.35
C LEU A 142 -5.30 10.68 -1.01
N ASP A 143 -4.48 11.12 -1.97
CA ASP A 143 -4.93 11.33 -3.35
C ASP A 143 -5.46 10.03 -3.98
N ALA A 144 -4.71 8.93 -3.84
CA ALA A 144 -5.14 7.63 -4.34
C ALA A 144 -6.44 7.13 -3.71
N LEU A 145 -6.61 7.34 -2.40
CA LEU A 145 -7.81 6.97 -1.64
C LEU A 145 -9.03 7.81 -2.03
N ARG A 146 -8.85 9.09 -2.36
CA ARG A 146 -9.92 9.96 -2.87
C ARG A 146 -10.35 9.55 -4.28
N ASN A 147 -9.38 9.14 -5.10
CA ASN A 147 -9.58 8.85 -6.51
C ASN A 147 -9.84 7.35 -6.81
N GLY A 148 -10.11 6.50 -5.81
CA GLY A 148 -10.41 5.08 -6.05
C GLY A 148 -9.26 4.32 -6.75
N LYS A 149 -8.01 4.64 -6.39
CA LYS A 149 -6.80 3.99 -6.94
C LYS A 149 -6.25 2.89 -6.03
N LEU A 150 -7.05 2.43 -5.06
CA LEU A 150 -6.72 1.41 -4.09
C LEU A 150 -7.67 0.24 -4.24
N HIS A 151 -7.18 -0.97 -4.02
CA HIS A 151 -7.96 -2.19 -4.21
C HIS A 151 -7.97 -3.05 -2.95
N ASP A 152 -9.16 -3.26 -2.37
CA ASP A 152 -9.36 -4.00 -1.12
C ASP A 152 -10.21 -5.28 -1.26
N ARG A 153 -10.44 -5.73 -2.51
CA ARG A 153 -11.22 -6.94 -2.77
C ARG A 153 -10.40 -8.23 -2.74
N LEU A 154 -9.07 -8.14 -2.89
CA LEU A 154 -8.20 -9.28 -2.71
C LEU A 154 -8.08 -9.56 -1.21
N ASP A 155 -8.75 -10.62 -0.76
CA ASP A 155 -8.39 -11.30 0.49
C ASP A 155 -7.05 -12.01 0.26
N ASN A 156 -5.99 -11.25 -0.01
CA ASN A 156 -4.67 -11.82 -0.25
C ASN A 156 -4.16 -12.34 1.10
N PRO A 157 -4.06 -13.67 1.30
CA PRO A 157 -3.36 -14.20 2.44
C PRO A 157 -1.88 -13.84 2.28
N HIS A 158 -1.29 -13.35 3.36
CA HIS A 158 0.07 -12.78 3.38
C HIS A 158 1.15 -13.81 3.05
#